data_AF-A0A3D0YZ97-F1
#
_entry.id   AF-A0A3D0YZ97-F1
#
_cell.length_a   1.000
_cell.length_b   1.000
_cell.length_c   1.000
_cell.angle_alpha   90.00
_cell.angle_beta   90.00
_cell.angle_gamma   90.00
#
_symmetry.space_group_name_H-M   'P 1'
#
loop_
_entity.id
_entity.type
_entity.pdbx_description
1 polymer ?
#
loop_
_entity_poly.entity_id
_entity_poly.type
_entity_poly.pdbx_seq_one_letter_code
_entity_poly.pdbx_strand_id
1 'polypeptide(L)'
;MTGAMALMGVEAVHTRLRRAGVTGVTAHEWRQSIRLEGMVPAWRDFVAAGYAAAGQGYRGVVNDVRVKGIEPQPLPVPRRLDDALEGRGFDAVIIGGGI
;
A
#
# COMPACT_ATOMS: atom_id res chain seq x y z
N MET A 1 -20.21 -23.15 -21.98
CA MET A 1 -20.32 -21.89 -21.23
C MET A 1 -19.09 -21.75 -20.34
N THR A 2 -18.04 -21.12 -20.84
CA THR A 2 -16.80 -20.84 -20.09
C THR A 2 -17.09 -19.69 -19.13
N GLY A 3 -17.34 -20.03 -17.86
CA GLY A 3 -17.40 -19.04 -16.79
C GLY A 3 -16.06 -18.32 -16.71
N ALA A 4 -16.04 -17.01 -16.89
CA ALA A 4 -14.85 -16.21 -16.75
C ALA A 4 -14.27 -16.43 -15.35
N MET A 5 -13.09 -17.02 -15.24
CA MET A 5 -12.34 -17.06 -13.98
C MET A 5 -12.13 -15.60 -13.55
N ALA A 6 -12.70 -15.23 -12.41
CA ALA A 6 -12.43 -13.93 -11.81
C ALA A 6 -10.92 -13.84 -11.56
N LEU A 7 -10.25 -12.84 -12.15
CA LEU A 7 -8.87 -12.53 -11.83
C LEU A 7 -8.79 -12.25 -10.33
N MET A 8 -7.92 -12.97 -9.62
CA MET A 8 -7.63 -12.79 -8.20
C MET A 8 -6.16 -12.44 -8.01
N GLY A 9 -5.84 -11.82 -6.88
CA GLY A 9 -4.46 -11.47 -6.54
C GLY A 9 -3.86 -10.41 -7.47
N VAL A 10 -2.57 -10.57 -7.77
CA VAL A 10 -1.76 -9.57 -8.50
C VAL A 10 -2.33 -9.21 -9.87
N GLU A 11 -2.88 -10.17 -10.62
CA GLU A 11 -3.45 -9.91 -11.96
C GLU A 11 -4.70 -9.02 -11.94
N ALA A 12 -5.52 -9.15 -10.88
CA ALA A 12 -6.67 -8.28 -10.66
C ALA A 12 -6.21 -6.83 -10.41
N VAL A 13 -5.13 -6.66 -9.66
CA VAL A 13 -4.50 -5.37 -9.38
C VAL A 13 -3.95 -4.76 -10.68
N HIS A 14 -3.19 -5.51 -11.48
CA HIS A 14 -2.68 -5.01 -12.77
C HIS A 14 -3.80 -4.57 -13.71
N THR A 15 -4.89 -5.33 -13.75
CA THR A 15 -6.06 -4.97 -14.56
C THR A 15 -6.72 -3.68 -14.08
N ARG A 16 -6.84 -3.50 -12.76
CA ARG A 16 -7.41 -2.26 -12.18
C ARG A 16 -6.49 -1.05 -12.37
N LEU A 17 -5.18 -1.21 -12.22
CA LEU A 17 -4.21 -0.14 -12.51
C LEU A 17 -4.33 0.35 -13.95
N ARG A 18 -4.41 -0.58 -14.92
CA ARG A 18 -4.64 -0.23 -16.34
C ARG A 18 -5.96 0.50 -16.54
N ARG A 19 -7.06 0.02 -15.93
CA ARG A 19 -8.38 0.67 -16.03
C ARG A 19 -8.41 2.07 -15.41
N ALA A 20 -7.63 2.28 -14.35
CA ALA A 20 -7.46 3.59 -13.72
C ALA A 20 -6.55 4.53 -14.52
N GLY A 21 -5.96 4.07 -15.64
CA GLY A 21 -5.02 4.86 -16.45
C GLY A 21 -3.66 5.05 -15.77
N VAL A 22 -3.36 4.29 -14.71
CA VAL A 22 -2.11 4.40 -13.97
C VAL A 22 -1.03 3.59 -14.68
N THR A 23 -0.04 4.29 -15.22
CA THR A 23 1.15 3.71 -15.89
C THR A 23 2.40 3.94 -15.05
N GLY A 24 3.40 3.08 -15.21
CA GLY A 24 4.69 3.21 -14.49
C GLY A 24 4.66 2.70 -13.05
N VAL A 25 3.63 1.91 -12.70
CA VAL A 25 3.49 1.24 -11.40
C VAL A 25 3.45 -0.27 -11.61
N THR A 26 4.27 -1.00 -10.87
CA THR A 26 4.25 -2.46 -10.77
C THR A 26 3.63 -2.88 -9.45
N ALA A 27 3.04 -4.08 -9.42
CA ALA A 27 2.41 -4.65 -8.24
C ALA A 27 2.98 -6.05 -8.01
N HIS A 28 3.29 -6.38 -6.76
CA HIS A 28 3.72 -7.72 -6.37
C HIS A 28 3.25 -8.05 -4.96
N GLU A 29 3.07 -9.34 -4.68
CA GLU A 29 2.68 -9.78 -3.35
C GLU A 29 3.82 -9.60 -2.35
N TRP A 30 3.49 -9.13 -1.15
CA TRP A 30 4.44 -8.91 -0.07
C TRP A 30 3.77 -9.08 1.29
N ARG A 31 4.17 -10.09 2.06
CA ARG A 31 3.68 -10.33 3.45
C ARG A 31 2.15 -10.26 3.58
N GLN A 32 1.42 -11.04 2.77
CA GLN A 32 -0.07 -11.04 2.71
C GLN A 32 -0.71 -9.70 2.28
N SER A 33 0.11 -8.75 1.82
CA SER A 33 -0.29 -7.46 1.27
C SER A 33 0.09 -7.38 -0.21
N ILE A 34 -0.42 -6.37 -0.90
CA ILE A 34 0.08 -6.01 -2.24
C ILE A 34 0.96 -4.78 -2.12
N ARG A 35 2.18 -4.85 -2.67
CA ARG A 35 3.11 -3.72 -2.72
C ARG A 35 3.08 -3.11 -4.12
N LEU A 36 2.92 -1.79 -4.16
CA LEU A 36 2.99 -0.98 -5.38
C LEU A 36 4.31 -0.22 -5.40
N GLU A 37 5.05 -0.33 -6.50
CA GLU A 37 6.31 0.38 -6.70
C GLU A 37 6.32 1.06 -8.07
N GLY A 38 6.99 2.21 -8.17
CA GLY A 38 7.09 2.93 -9.43
C GLY A 38 7.19 4.44 -9.26
N MET A 39 7.09 5.15 -10.38
CA MET A 39 7.12 6.61 -10.44
C MET A 39 5.97 7.10 -11.31
N VAL A 40 5.18 8.04 -10.78
CA VAL A 40 4.06 8.66 -11.49
C VAL A 40 4.27 10.17 -11.64
N PRO A 41 3.69 10.81 -12.67
CA PRO A 41 3.91 12.24 -12.91
C PRO A 41 3.10 13.15 -11.98
N ALA A 42 1.96 12.68 -11.45
CA ALA A 42 1.03 13.51 -10.68
C ALA A 42 0.54 12.82 -9.40
N TRP A 43 0.24 13.63 -8.39
CA TRP A 43 -0.31 13.16 -7.10
C TRP A 43 -1.61 12.36 -7.25
N ARG A 44 -2.47 12.75 -8.20
CA ARG A 44 -3.71 12.04 -8.49
C ARG A 44 -3.47 10.57 -8.86
N ASP A 45 -2.40 10.30 -9.60
CA ASP A 45 -2.09 8.94 -10.06
C ASP A 45 -1.55 8.08 -8.91
N PHE A 46 -0.81 8.68 -7.97
CA PHE A 46 -0.39 8.03 -6.73
C PHE A 46 -1.61 7.59 -5.89
N VAL A 47 -2.59 8.48 -5.72
CA VAL A 47 -3.83 8.17 -5.01
C VAL A 47 -4.63 7.10 -5.76
N ALA A 48 -4.78 7.24 -7.08
CA ALA A 48 -5.49 6.29 -7.92
C ALA A 48 -4.87 4.88 -7.87
N ALA A 49 -3.54 4.78 -7.84
CA ALA A 49 -2.82 3.51 -7.71
C ALA A 49 -3.22 2.76 -6.43
N GLY A 50 -3.23 3.46 -5.29
CA GLY A 50 -3.62 2.90 -4.00
C GLY A 50 -5.06 2.40 -3.99
N TYR A 51 -6.01 3.20 -4.50
CA TYR A 51 -7.42 2.80 -4.59
C TYR A 51 -7.64 1.63 -5.56
N ALA A 52 -6.90 1.58 -6.68
CA ALA A 52 -7.00 0.49 -7.64
C ALA A 52 -6.54 -0.86 -7.06
N ALA A 53 -5.57 -0.84 -6.15
CA ALA A 53 -5.03 -2.03 -5.49
C ALA A 53 -5.83 -2.48 -4.25
N ALA A 54 -6.67 -1.60 -3.69
CA ALA A 54 -7.49 -1.92 -2.53
C ALA A 54 -8.58 -2.97 -2.87
N GLY A 55 -8.96 -3.77 -1.86
CA GLY A 55 -10.07 -4.72 -1.97
C GLY A 55 -9.81 -5.92 -2.90
N GLN A 56 -8.54 -6.26 -3.18
CA GLN A 56 -8.17 -7.35 -4.09
C GLN A 56 -7.81 -8.67 -3.36
N GLY A 57 -8.34 -8.87 -2.15
CA GLY A 57 -8.12 -10.09 -1.36
C GLY A 57 -6.84 -10.10 -0.52
N TYR A 58 -6.10 -9.00 -0.49
CA TYR A 58 -4.93 -8.79 0.36
C TYR A 58 -5.29 -8.10 1.68
N ARG A 59 -4.51 -8.33 2.75
CA ARG A 59 -4.71 -7.66 4.05
C ARG A 59 -4.50 -6.16 4.00
N GLY A 60 -3.67 -5.69 3.09
CA GLY A 60 -3.34 -4.28 2.96
C GLY A 60 -2.67 -3.95 1.64
N VAL A 61 -2.50 -2.65 1.40
CA VAL A 61 -1.75 -2.08 0.28
C VAL A 61 -0.56 -1.33 0.85
N VAL A 62 0.65 -1.72 0.42
CA VAL A 62 1.88 -0.96 0.69
C VAL A 62 2.15 -0.11 -0.55
N ASN A 63 1.90 1.19 -0.46
CA ASN A 63 2.02 2.10 -1.60
C ASN A 63 3.35 2.86 -1.56
N ASP A 64 4.37 2.30 -2.22
CA ASP A 64 5.70 2.89 -2.35
C ASP A 64 5.91 3.59 -3.71
N VAL A 65 4.81 3.96 -4.37
CA VAL A 65 4.85 4.76 -5.60
C VAL A 65 5.39 6.16 -5.27
N ARG A 66 6.34 6.64 -6.07
CA ARG A 66 6.88 7.99 -5.98
C ARG A 66 6.18 8.94 -6.96
N VAL A 67 6.09 10.21 -6.60
CA VAL A 67 5.58 11.26 -7.49
C VAL A 67 6.76 12.09 -7.97
N LYS A 68 6.85 12.30 -9.29
CA LYS A 68 7.96 13.05 -9.90
C LYS A 68 8.06 14.46 -9.29
N GLY A 69 9.26 14.81 -8.82
CA GLY A 69 9.53 16.11 -8.22
C GLY A 69 9.03 16.27 -6.77
N ILE A 70 8.49 15.20 -6.16
CA ILE A 70 8.11 15.17 -4.76
C ILE A 70 9.01 14.15 -4.05
N GLU A 71 9.87 14.64 -3.17
CA GLU A 71 10.61 13.75 -2.28
C GLU A 71 9.69 13.27 -1.15
N PRO A 72 9.68 11.96 -0.85
CA PRO A 72 8.95 11.43 0.29
C PRO A 72 9.41 12.15 1.56
N GLN A 73 8.46 12.71 2.31
CA GLN A 73 8.82 13.24 3.62
C GLN A 73 9.28 12.08 4.51
N PRO A 74 10.42 12.22 5.20
CA PRO A 74 10.84 11.21 6.15
C PRO A 74 9.77 11.07 7.23
N LEU A 75 9.51 9.84 7.64
CA LEU A 75 8.61 9.59 8.77
C LEU A 75 9.15 10.34 10.00
N PRO A 76 8.31 11.06 10.75
CA PRO A 76 8.72 11.67 11.99
C PRO A 76 9.31 10.59 12.91
N VAL A 77 10.59 10.76 13.27
CA VAL A 77 11.20 9.89 14.26
C VAL A 77 10.66 10.31 15.63
N PRO A 78 10.12 9.39 16.44
CA PRO A 78 9.68 9.72 17.79
C PRO A 78 10.83 10.36 18.58
N ARG A 79 10.54 11.44 19.33
CA ARG A 79 11.53 12.07 20.22
C ARG A 79 12.03 11.11 21.31
N ARG A 80 11.25 10.08 21.61
CA ARG A 80 11.56 9.06 22.60
C ARG A 80 11.57 7.69 21.93
N LEU A 81 12.73 7.05 21.97
CA LEU A 81 12.91 5.65 21.61
C LEU A 81 13.28 4.93 22.91
N ASP A 82 12.36 4.10 23.40
CA ASP A 82 12.53 3.35 24.64
C ASP A 82 11.97 1.93 24.50
N ASP A 83 12.22 1.11 25.51
CA ASP A 83 11.82 -0.30 25.63
C ASP A 83 10.64 -0.48 26.61
N ALA A 84 9.85 0.57 26.88
CA ALA A 84 8.87 0.58 27.98
C ALA A 84 7.73 -0.45 27.83
N LEU A 85 7.55 -1.03 26.63
CA LEU A 85 6.57 -2.06 26.31
C LEU A 85 7.19 -3.46 26.19
N GLU A 86 8.51 -3.57 26.15
CA GLU A 86 9.21 -4.85 25.91
C GLU A 86 8.95 -5.83 27.07
N GLY A 87 8.63 -7.08 26.74
CA GLY A 87 8.34 -8.14 27.72
C GLY A 87 7.05 -7.98 28.51
N ARG A 88 6.23 -6.95 28.24
CA ARG A 88 4.96 -6.73 28.95
C ARG A 88 3.80 -7.44 28.27
N GLY A 89 3.00 -8.15 29.06
CA GLY A 89 1.73 -8.71 28.62
C GLY A 89 0.60 -7.67 28.71
N PHE A 90 -0.27 -7.66 27.69
CA PHE A 90 -1.47 -6.82 27.67
C PHE A 90 -2.64 -7.65 27.13
N ASP A 91 -3.83 -7.48 27.70
CA ASP A 91 -5.06 -8.01 27.09
C ASP A 91 -5.41 -7.20 25.83
N ALA A 92 -5.15 -5.90 25.84
CA ALA A 92 -5.18 -4.99 24.70
C ALA A 92 -4.27 -3.78 24.94
N VAL A 93 -3.66 -3.23 23.88
CA VAL A 93 -2.83 -2.02 23.93
C VAL A 93 -3.12 -1.12 22.73
N ILE A 94 -3.17 0.19 22.94
CA ILE A 94 -3.34 1.20 21.88
C ILE A 94 -2.03 1.97 21.76
N ILE A 95 -1.46 1.98 20.55
CA ILE A 95 -0.19 2.66 20.23
C ILE A 95 -0.45 3.64 19.08
N GLY A 96 0.05 4.88 19.19
CA GLY A 96 0.01 5.85 18.08
C GLY A 96 -1.36 6.50 17.82
N GLY A 97 -2.08 6.95 18.86
CA GLY A 97 -3.39 7.60 18.73
C GLY A 97 -3.40 9.04 18.19
N GLY A 98 -2.29 9.54 17.65
CA GLY A 98 -2.16 10.89 17.11
C GLY A 98 -1.92 10.87 15.60
N ILE A 99 -2.65 11.72 14.86
CA ILE A 99 -2.43 12.07 13.45
C ILE A 99 -1.68 13.39 13.34
#